data_AF-A0A6N7KZV0-F1
#
_entry.id   AF-A0A6N7KZV0-F1
#
_cell.length_a   1.000
_cell.length_b   1.000
_cell.length_c   1.000
_cell.angle_alpha   90.00
_cell.angle_beta   90.00
_cell.angle_gamma   90.00
#
_symmetry.space_group_name_H-M   'P 1'
#
loop_
_entity.id
_entity.type
_entity.pdbx_description
1 polymer ?
#
loop_
_entity_poly.entity_id
_entity_poly.type
_entity_poly.pdbx_seq_one_letter_code
_entity_poly.pdbx_strand_id
1 'polypeptide(L)'
;MGVALTKGGNVSLGKQNPGLRAVRVGIGWTVGAGYDLDASALLCGRSGKVISDQHFVFFNNLRSPDGSVRHHGNDGGGNDAGGGDRERIDVRLADVPADVERIVFAVAIYDAAQRAQTFRQVRGAYIRLTDPDGGGEVARYDVSAEAGSETAMVFGELYRHDADWKFRAVGQGYAAGLAGIATDFGVDVLQPAPAAPAAPAAPVPAAPAVPTTPQATTPPATTRQATGSSPVTCFFDPSHGAGSTAVLWSPQWGVPRQIQACVACAQRVQTTPPPFYTPQQGYPQPVQQGYPQAPGQGRPDQGGRRYGTGALIGAGAAGLVGGALLNEALSDDQPEVVINNYYEGDDDGFF
;
A
#
# COMPACT_ATOMS: atom_id res chain seq x y z
N MET A 1 18.60 -10.47 22.48
CA MET A 1 18.54 -10.73 21.03
C MET A 1 17.24 -11.44 20.74
N GLY A 2 16.57 -11.08 19.65
CA GLY A 2 15.32 -11.74 19.24
C GLY A 2 15.54 -13.15 18.70
N VAL A 3 14.46 -13.92 18.56
CA VAL A 3 14.52 -15.26 17.98
C VAL A 3 14.63 -15.15 16.46
N ALA A 4 15.73 -15.66 15.90
CA ALA A 4 15.86 -15.85 14.46
C ALA A 4 15.04 -17.08 14.02
N LEU A 5 14.15 -16.89 13.06
CA LEU A 5 13.28 -17.92 12.52
C LEU A 5 13.73 -18.36 11.12
N THR A 6 13.41 -19.59 10.77
CA THR A 6 13.45 -20.12 9.40
C THR A 6 12.03 -20.25 8.85
N LYS A 7 11.89 -20.46 7.53
CA LYS A 7 10.58 -20.65 6.89
C LYS A 7 9.78 -21.75 7.60
N GLY A 8 8.55 -21.45 8.00
CA GLY A 8 7.66 -22.32 8.78
C GLY A 8 7.88 -22.28 10.31
N GLY A 9 8.99 -21.73 10.78
CA GLY A 9 9.29 -21.53 12.19
C GLY A 9 8.30 -20.57 12.85
N ASN A 10 8.04 -20.77 14.14
CA ASN A 10 7.16 -19.90 14.91
C ASN A 10 7.63 -19.73 16.35
N VAL A 11 7.18 -18.64 16.97
CA VAL A 11 7.52 -18.27 18.33
C VAL A 11 6.31 -17.69 19.05
N SER A 12 6.18 -17.97 20.35
CA SER A 12 5.14 -17.38 21.21
C SER A 12 5.62 -16.07 21.78
N LEU A 13 4.85 -15.00 21.56
CA LEU A 13 5.25 -13.65 21.93
C LEU A 13 5.24 -13.46 23.44
N GLY A 14 4.20 -13.96 24.14
CA GLY A 14 4.14 -13.89 25.59
C GLY A 14 5.26 -14.67 26.29
N LYS A 15 5.80 -15.73 25.66
CA LYS A 15 6.97 -16.45 26.19
C LYS A 15 8.28 -15.71 25.95
N GLN A 16 8.42 -15.01 24.82
CA GLN A 16 9.64 -14.23 24.53
C GLN A 16 9.69 -12.91 25.29
N ASN A 17 8.54 -12.27 25.46
CA ASN A 17 8.41 -11.03 26.17
C ASN A 17 7.10 -11.04 26.99
N PRO A 18 7.15 -11.51 28.24
CA PRO A 18 5.98 -11.55 29.10
C PRO A 18 5.36 -10.17 29.30
N GLY A 19 4.04 -10.08 29.08
CA GLY A 19 3.31 -8.82 29.21
C GLY A 19 3.32 -7.94 27.95
N LEU A 20 3.86 -8.43 26.82
CA LEU A 20 3.84 -7.72 25.55
C LEU A 20 2.39 -7.43 25.09
N ARG A 21 2.04 -6.15 25.03
CA ARG A 21 0.69 -5.70 24.63
C ARG A 21 0.60 -5.19 23.20
N ALA A 22 1.74 -4.88 22.61
CA ALA A 22 1.86 -4.39 21.26
C ALA A 22 3.16 -4.87 20.62
N VAL A 23 3.19 -4.93 19.30
CA VAL A 23 4.41 -5.17 18.53
C VAL A 23 4.53 -4.16 17.42
N ARG A 24 5.75 -3.75 17.13
CA ARG A 24 6.12 -3.06 15.90
C ARG A 24 6.73 -4.06 14.94
N VAL A 25 6.05 -4.25 13.82
CA VAL A 25 6.52 -5.05 12.70
C VAL A 25 7.35 -4.16 11.80
N GLY A 26 8.66 -4.41 11.78
CA GLY A 26 9.61 -3.76 10.89
C GLY A 26 9.89 -4.64 9.69
N ILE A 27 9.81 -4.06 8.49
CA ILE A 27 10.05 -4.76 7.22
C ILE A 27 11.12 -3.99 6.47
N GLY A 28 12.15 -4.68 6.00
CA GLY A 28 13.26 -4.05 5.29
C GLY A 28 13.74 -4.88 4.12
N TRP A 29 14.36 -4.20 3.17
CA TRP A 29 14.94 -4.77 1.95
C TRP A 29 15.93 -3.79 1.32
N THR A 30 16.72 -4.33 0.39
CA THR A 30 17.60 -3.59 -0.51
C THR A 30 17.22 -3.91 -1.96
N VAL A 31 17.05 -2.87 -2.78
CA VAL A 31 16.66 -2.97 -4.19
C VAL A 31 17.38 -1.90 -5.01
N GLY A 32 17.43 -2.11 -6.34
CA GLY A 32 17.90 -1.08 -7.27
C GLY A 32 16.90 0.07 -7.42
N ALA A 33 17.31 1.14 -8.11
CA ALA A 33 16.45 2.28 -8.39
C ALA A 33 15.18 1.87 -9.16
N GLY A 34 14.05 2.54 -8.86
CA GLY A 34 12.77 2.33 -9.52
C GLY A 34 11.92 1.17 -8.99
N TYR A 35 12.42 0.40 -8.03
CA TYR A 35 11.61 -0.55 -7.26
C TYR A 35 10.83 0.19 -6.19
N ASP A 36 9.53 -0.06 -6.18
CA ASP A 36 8.61 0.47 -5.19
C ASP A 36 7.89 -0.74 -4.59
N LEU A 37 8.18 -1.00 -3.32
CA LEU A 37 7.63 -2.14 -2.58
C LEU A 37 6.75 -1.56 -1.49
N ASP A 38 5.56 -2.13 -1.34
CA ASP A 38 4.57 -1.75 -0.34
C ASP A 38 4.31 -2.94 0.58
N ALA A 39 4.40 -2.72 1.89
CA ALA A 39 3.91 -3.67 2.88
C ALA A 39 2.42 -3.46 3.19
N SER A 40 1.80 -4.52 3.69
CA SER A 40 0.39 -4.54 4.03
C SER A 40 0.09 -5.57 5.11
N ALA A 41 -1.01 -5.36 5.82
CA ALA A 41 -1.52 -6.26 6.84
C ALA A 41 -2.97 -6.65 6.54
N LEU A 42 -3.26 -7.96 6.57
CA LEU A 42 -4.60 -8.51 6.37
C LEU A 42 -5.11 -9.11 7.68
N LEU A 43 -6.10 -8.47 8.31
CA LEU A 43 -6.71 -8.99 9.55
C LEU A 43 -7.81 -9.97 9.17
N CYS A 44 -7.55 -11.25 9.45
CA CYS A 44 -8.37 -12.36 9.01
C CYS A 44 -9.06 -13.05 10.17
N GLY A 45 -10.30 -13.48 9.94
CA GLY A 45 -11.07 -14.25 10.90
C GLY A 45 -10.84 -15.75 10.77
N ARG A 46 -11.71 -16.53 11.42
CA ARG A 46 -11.61 -18.01 11.46
C ARG A 46 -11.76 -18.68 10.10
N SER A 47 -12.47 -18.06 9.15
CA SER A 47 -12.55 -18.52 7.76
C SER A 47 -11.20 -18.45 7.03
N GLY A 48 -10.26 -17.71 7.61
CA GLY A 48 -8.99 -17.41 7.00
C GLY A 48 -9.03 -16.29 5.95
N LYS A 49 -10.15 -15.61 5.83
CA LYS A 49 -10.35 -14.45 4.97
C LYS A 49 -10.35 -13.16 5.79
N VAL A 50 -10.11 -12.02 5.16
CA VAL A 50 -10.28 -10.71 5.81
C VAL A 50 -11.70 -10.57 6.33
N ILE A 51 -11.85 -9.99 7.52
CA ILE A 51 -13.19 -9.86 8.13
C ILE A 51 -14.02 -8.76 7.47
N SER A 52 -13.37 -7.82 6.77
CA SER A 52 -13.98 -6.91 5.78
C SER A 52 -12.89 -6.26 4.92
N ASP A 53 -13.26 -5.54 3.85
CA ASP A 53 -12.27 -4.82 3.02
C ASP A 53 -11.50 -3.76 3.81
N GLN A 54 -12.14 -3.09 4.79
CA GLN A 54 -11.46 -2.13 5.68
C GLN A 54 -10.40 -2.77 6.60
N HIS A 55 -10.39 -4.10 6.73
CA HIS A 55 -9.41 -4.86 7.50
C HIS A 55 -8.20 -5.30 6.65
N PHE A 56 -8.13 -4.83 5.40
CA PHE A 56 -6.91 -4.77 4.63
C PHE A 56 -6.24 -3.41 4.86
N VAL A 57 -5.14 -3.41 5.60
CA VAL A 57 -4.36 -2.22 5.98
C VAL A 57 -3.15 -2.10 5.06
N PHE A 58 -3.03 -0.98 4.35
CA PHE A 58 -2.01 -0.71 3.34
C PHE A 58 -1.86 0.80 3.12
N PHE A 59 -1.03 1.25 2.16
CA PHE A 59 -0.74 2.68 1.94
C PHE A 59 -1.98 3.60 1.78
N ASN A 60 -3.09 3.11 1.22
CA ASN A 60 -4.34 3.88 1.06
C ASN A 60 -5.37 3.64 2.18
N ASN A 61 -5.12 2.70 3.08
CA ASN A 61 -5.93 2.44 4.27
C ASN A 61 -5.00 2.16 5.45
N LEU A 62 -4.49 3.24 6.07
CA LEU A 62 -3.38 3.14 7.02
C LEU A 62 -3.76 2.55 8.38
N ARG A 63 -5.03 2.29 8.67
CA ARG A 63 -5.50 1.82 9.98
C ARG A 63 -6.66 0.85 9.86
N SER A 64 -6.70 -0.17 10.72
CA SER A 64 -7.90 -1.00 10.86
C SER A 64 -9.04 -0.21 11.53
N PRO A 65 -10.32 -0.57 11.33
CA PRO A 65 -11.47 0.13 11.90
C PRO A 65 -11.45 0.21 13.43
N ASP A 66 -10.97 -0.85 14.07
CA ASP A 66 -10.79 -0.98 15.52
C ASP A 66 -9.52 -0.26 16.03
N GLY A 67 -8.62 0.16 15.12
CA GLY A 67 -7.40 0.88 15.44
C GLY A 67 -6.28 0.03 16.04
N SER A 68 -6.43 -1.30 16.14
CA SER A 68 -5.39 -2.19 16.65
C SER A 68 -4.21 -2.30 15.68
N VAL A 69 -4.42 -2.16 14.37
CA VAL A 69 -3.34 -2.21 13.37
C VAL A 69 -3.17 -0.84 12.70
N ARG A 70 -1.93 -0.37 12.62
CA ARG A 70 -1.58 0.90 11.95
C ARG A 70 -0.34 0.75 11.08
N HIS A 71 -0.48 1.09 9.81
CA HIS A 71 0.61 1.37 8.90
C HIS A 71 1.15 2.79 9.12
N HIS A 72 2.46 2.96 9.13
CA HIS A 72 3.11 4.29 9.26
C HIS A 72 3.31 5.01 7.93
N GLY A 73 2.64 4.59 6.87
CA GLY A 73 2.88 5.08 5.50
C GLY A 73 4.34 4.99 5.05
N ASN A 74 4.63 5.63 3.93
CA ASN A 74 6.00 5.88 3.47
C ASN A 74 6.44 7.26 3.97
N ASP A 75 6.53 7.43 5.30
CA ASP A 75 6.93 8.68 5.94
C ASP A 75 8.45 8.91 5.78
N GLY A 76 8.96 8.97 4.55
CA GLY A 76 10.27 9.49 4.15
C GLY A 76 11.54 8.85 4.75
N GLY A 77 11.43 7.98 5.76
CA GLY A 77 12.56 7.39 6.48
C GLY A 77 13.13 6.14 5.82
N GLY A 78 12.58 5.76 4.67
CA GLY A 78 12.94 4.55 3.94
C GLY A 78 14.03 4.75 2.89
N ASN A 79 14.79 5.85 2.87
CA ASN A 79 15.87 6.08 1.91
C ASN A 79 17.27 6.17 2.53
N ASP A 80 17.44 5.69 3.77
CA ASP A 80 18.79 5.54 4.31
C ASP A 80 19.47 4.36 3.59
N ALA A 81 20.61 4.64 2.97
CA ALA A 81 21.46 3.65 2.30
C ALA A 81 22.08 2.63 3.29
N GLY A 82 21.81 2.75 4.59
CA GLY A 82 22.21 1.82 5.65
C GLY A 82 21.01 1.02 6.15
N GLY A 83 21.09 -0.31 6.07
CA GLY A 83 19.99 -1.24 6.37
C GLY A 83 19.18 -0.91 7.63
N GLY A 84 17.89 -0.66 7.43
CA GLY A 84 16.90 -0.38 8.46
C GLY A 84 15.50 -0.79 7.99
N ASP A 85 14.49 -0.62 8.84
CA ASP A 85 13.10 -0.91 8.46
C ASP A 85 12.64 0.13 7.42
N ARG A 86 12.36 -0.32 6.21
CA ARG A 86 11.78 0.49 5.13
C ARG A 86 10.33 0.83 5.45
N GLU A 87 9.61 -0.15 5.99
CA GLU A 87 8.21 0.00 6.39
C GLU A 87 7.95 -0.52 7.80
N ARG A 88 6.95 0.09 8.45
CA ARG A 88 6.56 -0.22 9.82
C ARG A 88 5.05 -0.34 9.96
N ILE A 89 4.62 -1.40 10.61
CA ILE A 89 3.22 -1.66 10.98
C ILE A 89 3.16 -1.92 12.48
N ASP A 90 2.42 -1.11 13.22
CA ASP A 90 2.17 -1.32 14.65
C ASP A 90 0.91 -2.17 14.84
N VAL A 91 0.96 -3.12 15.76
CA VAL A 91 -0.16 -3.98 16.16
C VAL A 91 -0.32 -3.92 17.68
N ARG A 92 -1.45 -3.42 18.16
CA ARG A 92 -1.87 -3.46 19.58
C ARG A 92 -2.57 -4.78 19.85
N LEU A 93 -1.79 -5.82 20.15
CA LEU A 93 -2.25 -7.20 20.37
C LEU A 93 -3.43 -7.33 21.34
N ALA A 94 -3.45 -6.49 22.38
CA ALA A 94 -4.51 -6.47 23.39
C ALA A 94 -5.83 -5.87 22.90
N ASP A 95 -5.78 -5.03 21.87
CA ASP A 95 -6.94 -4.31 21.31
C ASP A 95 -7.47 -4.99 20.04
N VAL A 96 -6.77 -6.00 19.52
CA VAL A 96 -7.23 -6.78 18.36
C VAL A 96 -8.56 -7.47 18.72
N PRO A 97 -9.63 -7.26 17.95
CA PRO A 97 -10.92 -7.92 18.16
C PRO A 97 -10.83 -9.46 18.21
N ALA A 98 -11.79 -10.08 18.90
CA ALA A 98 -11.81 -11.54 19.09
C ALA A 98 -12.19 -12.33 17.83
N ASP A 99 -12.85 -11.70 16.86
CA ASP A 99 -13.16 -12.26 15.55
C ASP A 99 -11.97 -12.28 14.59
N VAL A 100 -10.89 -11.54 14.90
CA VAL A 100 -9.59 -11.62 14.22
C VAL A 100 -8.74 -12.71 14.88
N GLU A 101 -8.48 -13.77 14.11
CA GLU A 101 -7.69 -14.94 14.54
C GLU A 101 -6.24 -14.84 14.06
N ARG A 102 -5.99 -14.12 12.97
CA ARG A 102 -4.63 -13.90 12.43
C ARG A 102 -4.48 -12.58 11.68
N ILE A 103 -3.26 -12.07 11.65
CA ILE A 103 -2.85 -10.86 10.93
C ILE A 103 -1.68 -11.25 10.03
N VAL A 104 -1.92 -11.22 8.72
CA VAL A 104 -0.94 -11.65 7.70
C VAL A 104 -0.20 -10.43 7.17
N PHE A 105 1.14 -10.50 7.11
CA PHE A 105 2.00 -9.45 6.59
C PHE A 105 2.50 -9.80 5.20
N ALA A 106 2.11 -9.00 4.22
CA ALA A 106 2.45 -9.19 2.82
C ALA A 106 3.21 -7.98 2.28
N VAL A 107 4.14 -8.23 1.35
CA VAL A 107 4.86 -7.20 0.61
C VAL A 107 4.62 -7.42 -0.87
N ALA A 108 4.29 -6.37 -1.62
CA ALA A 108 4.10 -6.42 -3.06
C ALA A 108 4.92 -5.35 -3.75
N ILE A 109 5.38 -5.63 -4.98
CA ILE A 109 6.01 -4.63 -5.83
C ILE A 109 4.91 -3.86 -6.56
N TYR A 110 4.91 -2.54 -6.44
CA TYR A 110 3.95 -1.68 -7.12
C TYR A 110 4.14 -1.76 -8.63
N ASP A 111 3.04 -2.05 -9.33
CA ASP A 111 2.97 -2.11 -10.79
C ASP A 111 4.03 -3.04 -11.43
N ALA A 112 4.37 -4.12 -10.71
CA ALA A 112 5.43 -5.05 -11.06
C ALA A 112 5.35 -5.60 -12.49
N ALA A 113 4.15 -5.89 -12.96
CA ALA A 113 3.92 -6.43 -14.30
C ALA A 113 4.25 -5.42 -15.40
N GLN A 114 3.84 -4.15 -15.26
CA GLN A 114 4.15 -3.11 -16.23
C GLN A 114 5.63 -2.71 -16.19
N ARG A 115 6.24 -2.76 -15.00
CA ARG A 115 7.65 -2.43 -14.79
C ARG A 115 8.61 -3.60 -15.03
N ALA A 116 8.09 -4.78 -15.36
CA ALA A 116 8.85 -6.03 -15.49
C ALA A 116 9.75 -6.33 -14.27
N GLN A 117 9.25 -6.05 -13.06
CA GLN A 117 9.95 -6.21 -11.79
C GLN A 117 9.49 -7.47 -11.07
N THR A 118 10.42 -8.16 -10.40
CA THR A 118 10.10 -9.32 -9.53
C THR A 118 10.90 -9.27 -8.24
N PHE A 119 10.56 -10.13 -7.29
CA PHE A 119 11.32 -10.30 -6.05
C PHE A 119 12.75 -10.83 -6.29
N ARG A 120 13.09 -11.25 -7.52
CA ARG A 120 14.45 -11.71 -7.87
C ARG A 120 15.51 -10.63 -7.71
N GLN A 121 15.17 -9.34 -7.75
CA GLN A 121 16.12 -8.25 -7.55
C GLN A 121 16.10 -7.69 -6.12
N VAL A 122 15.19 -8.17 -5.27
CA VAL A 122 15.10 -7.80 -3.86
C VAL A 122 16.15 -8.59 -3.09
N ARG A 123 16.95 -7.91 -2.27
CA ARG A 123 18.05 -8.48 -1.48
C ARG A 123 17.88 -8.15 -0.01
N GLY A 124 18.32 -9.05 0.86
CA GLY A 124 18.27 -8.85 2.31
C GLY A 124 16.87 -8.49 2.80
N ALA A 125 15.84 -9.09 2.21
CA ALA A 125 14.46 -8.89 2.65
C ALA A 125 14.27 -9.52 4.03
N TYR A 126 13.58 -8.85 4.94
CA TYR A 126 13.28 -9.40 6.25
C TYR A 126 11.98 -8.84 6.82
N ILE A 127 11.42 -9.58 7.77
CA ILE A 127 10.41 -9.12 8.72
C ILE A 127 10.96 -9.32 10.13
N ARG A 128 10.78 -8.33 10.99
CA ARG A 128 11.11 -8.41 12.42
C ARG A 128 10.00 -7.85 13.28
N LEU A 129 9.91 -8.35 14.50
CA LEU A 129 9.00 -7.89 15.53
C LEU A 129 9.83 -7.28 16.63
N THR A 130 9.48 -6.06 17.02
CA THR A 130 10.11 -5.32 18.11
C THR A 130 9.04 -4.92 19.11
N ASP A 131 9.43 -4.78 20.37
CA ASP A 131 8.56 -4.21 21.38
C ASP A 131 8.61 -2.68 21.30
N PRO A 132 7.49 -1.99 21.04
CA PRO A 132 7.47 -0.54 20.90
C PRO A 132 7.79 0.21 22.20
N ASP A 133 7.67 -0.43 23.37
CA ASP A 133 7.86 0.21 24.68
C ASP A 133 9.33 0.16 25.16
N GLY A 134 10.27 -0.06 24.24
CA GLY A 134 11.71 -0.07 24.52
C GLY A 134 12.30 -1.47 24.73
N GLY A 135 11.51 -2.52 24.55
CA GLY A 135 12.03 -3.88 24.46
C GLY A 135 12.76 -4.11 23.13
N GLY A 136 13.78 -4.97 23.16
CA GLY A 136 14.57 -5.31 21.98
C GLY A 136 13.75 -6.07 20.92
N GLU A 137 14.44 -6.52 19.87
CA GLU A 137 13.86 -7.42 18.88
C GLU A 137 13.35 -8.71 19.55
N VAL A 138 12.11 -9.09 19.24
CA VAL A 138 11.41 -10.28 19.76
C VAL A 138 11.61 -11.45 18.81
N ALA A 139 11.46 -11.21 17.51
CA ALA A 139 11.61 -12.23 16.48
C ALA A 139 12.07 -11.59 15.17
N ARG A 140 12.79 -12.36 14.36
CA ARG A 140 13.23 -11.95 13.02
C ARG A 140 13.17 -13.13 12.07
N TYR A 141 12.76 -12.87 10.84
CA TYR A 141 12.84 -13.81 9.73
C TYR A 141 13.44 -13.13 8.51
N ASP A 142 14.58 -13.64 8.05
CA ASP A 142 15.20 -13.23 6.80
C ASP A 142 14.54 -14.00 5.64
N VAL A 143 13.92 -13.25 4.75
CA VAL A 143 13.04 -13.75 3.69
C VAL A 143 13.85 -13.98 2.43
N SER A 144 13.70 -15.16 1.83
CA SER A 144 14.31 -15.53 0.56
C SER A 144 13.23 -15.83 -0.47
N ALA A 145 13.37 -15.30 -1.69
CA ALA A 145 12.50 -15.65 -2.80
C ALA A 145 12.82 -17.07 -3.33
N GLU A 146 11.79 -17.82 -3.73
CA GLU A 146 11.93 -19.24 -4.08
C GLU A 146 12.04 -19.47 -5.60
N ALA A 147 11.15 -18.89 -6.41
CA ALA A 147 11.09 -19.15 -7.86
C ALA A 147 11.52 -17.96 -8.73
N GLY A 148 11.69 -16.77 -8.16
CA GLY A 148 12.16 -15.55 -8.82
C GLY A 148 11.16 -14.88 -9.78
N SER A 149 9.96 -15.44 -9.94
CA SER A 149 8.87 -14.86 -10.75
C SER A 149 7.84 -14.11 -9.92
N GLU A 150 7.97 -14.16 -8.60
CA GLU A 150 6.99 -13.62 -7.68
C GLU A 150 7.06 -12.10 -7.65
N THR A 151 5.88 -11.48 -7.62
CA THR A 151 5.70 -10.02 -7.58
C THR A 151 5.06 -9.56 -6.27
N ALA A 152 4.61 -10.50 -5.44
CA ALA A 152 4.23 -10.30 -4.06
C ALA A 152 4.63 -11.50 -3.20
N MET A 153 4.68 -11.33 -1.88
CA MET A 153 5.04 -12.39 -0.94
C MET A 153 4.43 -12.15 0.43
N VAL A 154 3.97 -13.23 1.08
CA VAL A 154 3.62 -13.23 2.50
C VAL A 154 4.88 -13.51 3.31
N PHE A 155 5.32 -12.53 4.10
CA PHE A 155 6.55 -12.63 4.90
C PHE A 155 6.30 -13.44 6.17
N GLY A 156 5.20 -13.18 6.86
CA GLY A 156 4.85 -13.85 8.09
C GLY A 156 3.42 -13.55 8.55
N GLU A 157 3.02 -14.16 9.65
CA GLU A 157 1.71 -13.94 10.25
C GLU A 157 1.79 -13.92 11.78
N LEU A 158 1.01 -13.04 12.40
CA LEU A 158 0.61 -13.16 13.79
C LEU A 158 -0.67 -14.00 13.85
N TYR A 159 -0.76 -14.93 14.78
CA TYR A 159 -1.96 -15.74 14.96
C TYR A 159 -2.20 -16.04 16.43
N ARG A 160 -3.47 -16.16 16.80
CA ARG A 160 -3.87 -16.57 18.15
C ARG A 160 -3.59 -18.06 18.34
N HIS A 161 -3.05 -18.41 19.50
CA HIS A 161 -2.89 -19.78 19.95
C HIS A 161 -3.17 -19.82 21.45
N ASP A 162 -4.27 -20.45 21.82
CA ASP A 162 -4.83 -20.39 23.17
C ASP A 162 -5.05 -18.92 23.61
N ALA A 163 -4.47 -18.51 24.74
CA ALA A 163 -4.55 -17.16 25.28
C ALA A 163 -3.39 -16.25 24.83
N ASP A 164 -2.51 -16.72 23.93
CA ASP A 164 -1.31 -15.98 23.51
C ASP A 164 -1.32 -15.69 22.00
N TRP A 165 -0.49 -14.72 21.60
CA TRP A 165 -0.16 -14.46 20.21
C TRP A 165 1.15 -15.16 19.85
N LYS A 166 1.16 -15.76 18.66
CA LYS A 166 2.37 -16.35 18.07
C LYS A 166 2.70 -15.66 16.77
N PHE A 167 3.98 -15.56 16.45
CA PHE A 167 4.45 -15.17 15.14
C PHE A 167 4.96 -16.39 14.38
N ARG A 168 4.62 -16.52 13.10
CA ARG A 168 5.11 -17.55 12.18
C ARG A 168 5.79 -16.91 10.98
N ALA A 169 6.98 -17.40 10.65
CA ALA A 169 7.67 -17.11 9.41
C ALA A 169 7.03 -17.90 8.26
N VAL A 170 6.54 -17.21 7.23
CA VAL A 170 5.78 -17.85 6.12
C VAL A 170 6.61 -17.93 4.85
N GLY A 171 7.11 -16.80 4.34
CA GLY A 171 7.95 -16.76 3.13
C GLY A 171 7.29 -17.37 1.90
N GLN A 172 5.99 -17.12 1.67
CA GLN A 172 5.26 -17.66 0.52
C GLN A 172 5.15 -16.63 -0.58
N GLY A 173 5.77 -16.91 -1.73
CA GLY A 173 5.73 -16.04 -2.90
C GLY A 173 4.47 -16.21 -3.76
N TYR A 174 4.08 -15.14 -4.45
CA TYR A 174 2.92 -15.04 -5.32
C TYR A 174 3.31 -14.50 -6.71
N ALA A 175 3.26 -15.36 -7.73
CA ALA A 175 3.47 -14.95 -9.13
C ALA A 175 2.34 -14.03 -9.64
N ALA A 176 1.10 -14.28 -9.20
CA ALA A 176 -0.06 -13.43 -9.48
C ALA A 176 -0.05 -12.10 -8.69
N GLY A 177 1.03 -11.81 -7.96
CA GLY A 177 1.20 -10.58 -7.20
C GLY A 177 0.16 -10.39 -6.11
N LEU A 178 -0.12 -9.12 -5.80
CA LEU A 178 -1.08 -8.74 -4.77
C LEU A 178 -2.50 -9.25 -5.08
N ALA A 179 -2.86 -9.41 -6.36
CA ALA A 179 -4.15 -9.97 -6.76
C ALA A 179 -4.32 -11.44 -6.32
N GLY A 180 -3.23 -12.23 -6.37
CA GLY A 180 -3.23 -13.60 -5.85
C GLY A 180 -3.44 -13.63 -4.33
N ILE A 181 -2.71 -12.79 -3.60
CA ILE A 181 -2.88 -12.63 -2.14
C ILE A 181 -4.32 -12.22 -1.82
N ALA A 182 -4.84 -11.19 -2.50
CA ALA A 182 -6.19 -10.73 -2.28
C ALA A 182 -7.24 -11.82 -2.51
N THR A 183 -7.09 -12.64 -3.55
CA THR A 183 -7.98 -13.77 -3.83
C THR A 183 -7.93 -14.81 -2.69
N ASP A 184 -6.72 -15.17 -2.26
CA ASP A 184 -6.48 -16.14 -1.19
C ASP A 184 -7.01 -15.66 0.16
N PHE A 185 -6.99 -14.36 0.43
CA PHE A 185 -7.51 -13.77 1.67
C PHE A 185 -8.89 -13.15 1.52
N GLY A 186 -9.53 -13.23 0.34
CA GLY A 186 -10.92 -12.79 0.12
C GLY A 186 -11.11 -11.29 0.23
N VAL A 187 -10.11 -10.52 -0.17
CA VAL A 187 -10.23 -9.06 -0.33
C VAL A 187 -10.95 -8.81 -1.65
N ASP A 188 -12.04 -8.04 -1.64
CA ASP A 188 -12.75 -7.67 -2.86
C ASP A 188 -12.03 -6.50 -3.55
N VAL A 189 -10.84 -6.78 -4.07
CA VAL A 189 -10.20 -5.88 -5.04
C VAL A 189 -10.94 -6.08 -6.34
N LEU A 190 -11.72 -5.07 -6.74
CA LEU A 190 -12.13 -4.90 -8.13
C LEU A 190 -10.88 -5.02 -9.00
N GLN A 191 -10.69 -6.22 -9.53
CA GLN A 191 -9.47 -6.65 -10.18
C GLN A 191 -9.24 -5.73 -11.37
N PRO A 192 -8.06 -5.10 -11.53
CA PRO A 192 -7.69 -4.63 -12.85
C PRO A 192 -7.72 -5.88 -13.74
N ALA A 193 -8.53 -5.81 -14.80
CA ALA A 193 -8.80 -6.94 -15.69
C ALA A 193 -7.50 -7.71 -15.96
N PRO A 194 -7.50 -9.06 -15.86
CA PRO A 194 -6.32 -9.83 -16.19
C PRO A 194 -5.84 -9.40 -17.58
N ALA A 195 -4.56 -9.08 -17.71
CA ALA A 195 -3.96 -8.81 -19.01
C ALA A 195 -4.38 -9.95 -19.93
N ALA A 196 -5.10 -9.60 -21.00
CA ALA A 196 -5.60 -10.57 -21.95
C ALA A 196 -4.44 -11.50 -22.32
N PRO A 197 -4.64 -12.83 -22.34
CA PRO A 197 -3.59 -13.75 -22.75
C PRO A 197 -3.05 -13.25 -24.08
N ALA A 198 -1.72 -13.07 -24.15
CA ALA A 198 -1.06 -12.61 -25.36
C ALA A 198 -1.58 -13.46 -26.52
N ALA A 199 -2.31 -12.82 -27.44
CA ALA A 199 -2.82 -13.49 -28.61
C ALA A 199 -1.62 -14.18 -29.29
N PRO A 200 -1.73 -15.46 -29.70
CA PRO A 200 -0.67 -16.12 -30.44
C PRO A 200 -0.30 -15.21 -31.62
N ALA A 201 0.99 -14.95 -31.79
CA ALA A 201 1.48 -14.07 -32.85
C ALA A 201 0.89 -14.52 -34.18
N ALA A 202 -0.01 -13.70 -34.73
CA ALA A 202 -0.55 -13.94 -36.06
C ALA A 202 0.63 -13.93 -37.05
N PRO A 203 0.68 -14.87 -38.01
CA PRO A 203 1.72 -14.84 -39.03
C PRO A 203 1.63 -13.51 -39.78
N VAL A 204 2.78 -12.86 -39.95
CA VAL A 204 2.92 -11.59 -40.67
C VAL A 204 2.27 -11.74 -42.05
N PRO A 205 1.24 -10.94 -42.40
CA PRO A 205 0.68 -10.96 -43.74
C PRO A 205 1.71 -10.48 -44.75
N ALA A 206 1.89 -11.24 -45.83
CA ALA A 206 2.61 -10.78 -47.01
C ALA A 206 1.96 -9.49 -47.56
N ALA A 207 2.81 -8.60 -48.07
CA ALA A 207 2.44 -7.27 -48.56
C ALA A 207 1.19 -7.28 -49.49
N PRO A 208 0.27 -6.30 -49.36
CA PRO A 208 -0.95 -6.29 -50.15
C PRO A 208 -0.68 -5.86 -51.60
N ALA A 209 -1.10 -6.70 -52.55
CA ALA A 209 -1.36 -6.27 -53.92
C ALA A 209 -2.61 -5.38 -53.93
N VAL A 210 -2.52 -4.26 -54.65
CA VAL A 210 -3.56 -3.23 -54.79
C VAL A 210 -4.82 -3.81 -55.42
N PRO A 211 -6.02 -3.63 -54.81
CA PRO A 211 -7.27 -3.71 -55.53
C PRO A 211 -7.96 -2.34 -55.61
N THR A 212 -8.59 -2.15 -56.75
CA THR A 212 -9.35 -0.99 -57.20
C THR A 212 -10.58 -0.68 -56.33
N THR A 213 -10.89 0.62 -56.27
CA THR A 213 -12.01 1.28 -55.59
C THR A 213 -13.38 0.61 -55.78
N PRO A 214 -14.15 0.41 -54.69
CA PRO A 214 -15.61 0.26 -54.76
C PRO A 214 -16.35 1.54 -54.34
N GLN A 215 -17.40 1.86 -55.10
CA GLN A 215 -18.34 2.98 -54.87
C GLN A 215 -19.15 2.82 -53.57
N ALA A 216 -19.48 3.97 -52.98
CA ALA A 216 -20.34 4.12 -51.82
C ALA A 216 -21.76 3.62 -52.08
N THR A 217 -22.26 2.76 -51.18
CA THR A 217 -23.70 2.50 -51.01
C THR A 217 -24.08 2.68 -49.54
N THR A 218 -25.18 3.40 -49.36
CA THR A 218 -25.80 3.84 -48.10
C THR A 218 -26.26 2.69 -47.20
N PRO A 219 -26.13 2.79 -45.86
CA PRO A 219 -26.74 1.84 -44.93
C PRO A 219 -28.22 2.19 -44.62
N PRO A 220 -29.11 1.20 -44.45
CA PRO A 220 -30.46 1.43 -43.94
C PRO A 220 -30.49 1.54 -42.40
N ALA A 221 -31.54 2.21 -41.93
CA ALA A 221 -31.75 2.70 -40.58
C ALA A 221 -31.87 1.61 -39.50
N THR A 222 -31.20 1.84 -38.37
CA THR A 222 -31.34 1.07 -37.12
C THR A 222 -32.64 1.45 -36.41
N THR A 223 -33.54 0.49 -36.23
CA THR A 223 -34.69 0.60 -35.32
C THR A 223 -34.21 0.61 -33.87
N ARG A 224 -34.42 1.73 -33.17
CA ARG A 224 -34.22 1.87 -31.71
C ARG A 224 -35.42 1.29 -30.97
N GLN A 225 -35.19 0.27 -30.14
CA GLN A 225 -36.14 -0.10 -29.10
C GLN A 225 -35.87 0.76 -27.86
N ALA A 226 -36.93 1.41 -27.38
CA ALA A 226 -36.98 2.14 -26.13
C ALA A 226 -37.77 1.31 -25.11
N THR A 227 -37.21 1.08 -23.93
CA THR A 227 -37.95 0.62 -22.76
C THR A 227 -37.61 1.51 -21.57
N GLY A 228 -38.67 1.96 -20.91
CA GLY A 228 -38.71 3.08 -19.99
C GLY A 228 -37.85 2.95 -18.74
N SER A 229 -37.25 4.08 -18.37
CA SER A 229 -37.14 4.58 -17.00
C SER A 229 -36.90 6.08 -17.12
N SER A 230 -37.30 6.85 -16.10
CA SER A 230 -37.25 8.32 -15.98
C SER A 230 -36.15 8.99 -16.81
N PRO A 231 -36.37 10.17 -17.44
CA PRO A 231 -35.38 10.76 -18.34
C PRO A 231 -34.09 11.04 -17.57
N VAL A 232 -33.14 10.10 -17.68
CA VAL A 232 -31.79 10.31 -17.21
C VAL A 232 -31.26 11.42 -18.09
N THR A 233 -31.11 12.62 -17.54
CA THR A 233 -30.51 13.74 -18.27
C THR A 233 -29.04 13.43 -18.53
N CYS A 234 -28.48 14.00 -19.58
CA CYS A 234 -27.08 13.79 -19.94
C CYS A 234 -26.17 14.00 -18.71
N PHE A 235 -25.38 12.98 -18.38
CA PHE A 235 -24.50 12.97 -17.22
C PHE A 235 -23.62 14.22 -17.17
N PHE A 236 -23.06 14.64 -18.32
CA PHE A 236 -22.13 15.77 -18.44
C PHE A 236 -22.76 17.15 -18.21
N ASP A 237 -24.04 17.30 -18.55
CA ASP A 237 -24.77 18.54 -18.40
C ASP A 237 -26.27 18.25 -18.61
N PRO A 238 -27.13 18.52 -17.61
CA PRO A 238 -28.57 18.33 -17.76
C PRO A 238 -29.21 19.15 -18.90
N SER A 239 -28.62 20.29 -19.28
CA SER A 239 -29.09 21.15 -20.37
C SER A 239 -28.89 20.53 -21.76
N HIS A 240 -28.02 19.52 -21.88
CA HIS A 240 -27.82 18.76 -23.12
C HIS A 240 -28.94 17.75 -23.43
N GLY A 241 -30.01 17.75 -22.64
CA GLY A 241 -31.18 16.90 -22.85
C GLY A 241 -31.00 15.46 -22.36
N ALA A 242 -31.73 14.52 -22.96
CA ALA A 242 -31.75 13.13 -22.51
C ALA A 242 -30.41 12.41 -22.75
N GLY A 243 -29.90 11.76 -21.71
CA GLY A 243 -28.81 10.79 -21.78
C GLY A 243 -29.32 9.50 -22.42
N SER A 244 -29.09 9.34 -23.72
CA SER A 244 -29.56 8.19 -24.51
C SER A 244 -28.44 7.19 -24.85
N THR A 245 -27.20 7.47 -24.44
CA THR A 245 -26.03 6.66 -24.81
C THR A 245 -25.20 6.34 -23.57
N ALA A 246 -25.06 5.04 -23.29
CA ALA A 246 -24.16 4.54 -22.27
C ALA A 246 -22.71 4.68 -22.72
N VAL A 247 -21.85 5.32 -21.91
CA VAL A 247 -20.40 5.37 -22.14
C VAL A 247 -19.63 5.04 -20.86
N LEU A 248 -18.50 4.37 -21.03
CA LEU A 248 -17.55 4.16 -19.94
C LEU A 248 -16.75 5.46 -19.76
N TRP A 249 -16.90 6.09 -18.60
CA TRP A 249 -16.21 7.33 -18.27
C TRP A 249 -15.28 7.11 -17.06
N SER A 250 -14.03 7.56 -17.22
CA SER A 250 -12.99 7.48 -16.19
C SER A 250 -12.68 8.90 -15.68
N PRO A 251 -13.01 9.24 -14.43
CA PRO A 251 -12.56 10.49 -13.83
C PRO A 251 -11.04 10.50 -13.64
N GLN A 252 -10.45 11.69 -13.66
CA GLN A 252 -9.01 11.90 -13.39
C GLN A 252 -8.51 11.32 -12.05
N TRP A 253 -9.40 11.08 -11.08
CA TRP A 253 -9.05 10.60 -9.73
C TRP A 253 -10.01 9.52 -9.21
N GLY A 254 -10.58 8.67 -10.09
CA GLY A 254 -11.49 7.61 -9.63
C GLY A 254 -11.65 6.46 -10.62
N VAL A 255 -12.46 5.48 -10.22
CA VAL A 255 -12.66 4.23 -10.97
C VAL A 255 -13.57 4.45 -12.19
N PRO A 256 -13.26 3.86 -13.37
CA PRO A 256 -14.14 3.91 -14.54
C PRO A 256 -15.56 3.42 -14.23
N ARG A 257 -16.58 4.14 -14.69
CA ARG A 257 -17.99 3.76 -14.50
C ARG A 257 -18.85 4.02 -15.74
N GLN A 258 -19.91 3.24 -15.88
CA GLN A 258 -20.92 3.44 -16.92
C GLN A 258 -21.80 4.65 -16.58
N ILE A 259 -21.89 5.61 -17.50
CA ILE A 259 -22.75 6.80 -17.37
C ILE A 259 -23.67 6.93 -18.60
N GLN A 260 -24.81 7.61 -18.44
CA GLN A 260 -25.70 7.96 -19.56
C GLN A 260 -25.42 9.39 -20.03
N ALA A 261 -24.99 9.57 -21.27
CA ALA A 261 -24.73 10.89 -21.87
C ALA A 261 -25.55 11.09 -23.14
N CYS A 262 -25.75 12.35 -23.56
CA CYS A 262 -26.28 12.62 -24.90
C CYS A 262 -25.29 12.13 -25.96
N VAL A 263 -25.76 11.91 -27.19
CA VAL A 263 -24.96 11.36 -28.30
C VAL A 263 -23.67 12.16 -28.52
N ALA A 264 -23.74 13.50 -28.43
CA ALA A 264 -22.58 14.37 -28.65
C ALA A 264 -21.50 14.23 -27.56
N CYS A 265 -21.90 14.13 -26.29
CA CYS A 265 -20.94 13.94 -25.20
C CYS A 265 -20.38 12.51 -25.17
N ALA A 266 -21.19 11.52 -25.53
CA ALA A 266 -20.74 10.14 -25.69
C ALA A 266 -19.66 10.01 -26.77
N GLN A 267 -19.85 10.67 -27.92
CA GLN A 267 -18.84 10.71 -28.99
C GLN A 267 -17.53 11.35 -28.52
N ARG A 268 -17.59 12.47 -27.79
CA ARG A 268 -16.38 13.11 -27.22
C ARG A 268 -15.60 12.18 -26.30
N VAL A 269 -16.29 11.45 -25.42
CA VAL A 269 -15.63 10.45 -24.53
C VAL A 269 -14.94 9.35 -25.34
N GLN A 270 -15.52 8.92 -26.46
CA GLN A 270 -14.96 7.86 -27.30
C GLN A 270 -13.79 8.34 -28.16
N THR A 271 -13.78 9.61 -28.58
CA THR A 271 -12.72 10.17 -29.44
C THR A 271 -11.56 10.81 -28.68
N THR A 272 -11.70 11.04 -27.38
CA THR A 272 -10.67 11.66 -26.53
C THR A 272 -10.08 10.61 -25.59
N PRO A 273 -8.83 10.15 -25.82
CA PRO A 273 -8.13 9.30 -24.87
C PRO A 273 -7.95 10.01 -23.52
N PRO A 274 -8.14 9.33 -22.37
CA PRO A 274 -7.83 9.90 -21.07
C PRO A 274 -6.36 10.33 -21.00
N PRO A 275 -6.00 11.38 -20.24
CA PRO A 275 -6.74 11.97 -19.11
C PRO A 275 -7.54 13.26 -19.40
N PHE A 276 -7.70 13.70 -20.65
CA PHE A 276 -8.09 15.09 -20.97
C PHE A 276 -9.60 15.44 -20.87
N TYR A 277 -10.41 14.70 -20.13
CA TYR A 277 -11.82 15.09 -19.95
C TYR A 277 -11.97 16.02 -18.74
N THR A 278 -11.87 17.33 -18.97
CA THR A 278 -12.32 18.34 -18.00
C THR A 278 -13.79 18.65 -18.27
N PRO A 279 -14.74 18.23 -17.42
CA PRO A 279 -16.06 18.84 -17.44
C PRO A 279 -15.90 20.29 -16.99
N GLN A 280 -16.28 21.27 -17.83
CA GLN A 280 -16.40 22.64 -17.35
C GLN A 280 -17.54 22.72 -16.33
N GLN A 281 -17.20 23.19 -15.12
CA GLN A 281 -18.08 23.68 -14.05
C GLN A 281 -19.04 22.68 -13.36
N GLY A 282 -18.64 22.28 -12.13
CA GLY A 282 -19.52 22.09 -10.96
C GLY A 282 -20.55 20.95 -10.96
N TYR A 283 -20.22 19.80 -10.36
CA TYR A 283 -21.24 18.80 -9.98
C TYR A 283 -21.67 18.92 -8.52
N PRO A 284 -22.98 18.97 -8.25
CA PRO A 284 -23.52 18.66 -6.94
C PRO A 284 -23.44 17.14 -6.66
N GLN A 285 -22.97 16.79 -5.47
CA GLN A 285 -23.01 15.43 -4.93
C GLN A 285 -24.48 15.01 -4.71
N PRO A 286 -24.88 13.75 -4.98
CA PRO A 286 -26.17 13.26 -4.54
C PRO A 286 -26.17 13.15 -3.00
N VAL A 287 -26.94 14.02 -2.34
CA VAL A 287 -27.17 13.96 -0.89
C VAL A 287 -27.97 12.69 -0.54
N GLN A 288 -27.41 11.85 0.33
CA GLN A 288 -28.15 10.79 1.02
C GLN A 288 -29.18 11.43 1.97
N GLN A 289 -30.44 11.03 1.84
CA GLN A 289 -31.53 11.46 2.72
C GLN A 289 -31.30 10.92 4.14
N GLY A 290 -31.23 11.83 5.12
CA GLY A 290 -30.91 11.54 6.52
C GLY A 290 -32.12 11.19 7.40
N TYR A 291 -31.81 10.57 8.55
CA TYR A 291 -32.70 10.40 9.70
C TYR A 291 -32.99 11.77 10.37
N PRO A 292 -34.22 12.02 10.87
CA PRO A 292 -34.55 13.29 11.50
C PRO A 292 -34.01 13.39 12.95
N GLN A 293 -33.28 14.48 13.25
CA GLN A 293 -32.96 14.92 14.61
C GLN A 293 -33.87 16.08 15.05
N ALA A 294 -34.24 16.07 16.34
CA ALA A 294 -35.15 17.01 16.99
C ALA A 294 -34.48 18.36 17.36
N PRO A 295 -35.25 19.46 17.54
CA PRO A 295 -34.69 20.80 17.71
C PRO A 295 -34.53 21.23 19.18
N GLY A 296 -33.45 21.95 19.48
CA GLY A 296 -33.23 22.64 20.77
C GLY A 296 -32.50 23.99 20.62
N GLN A 297 -33.25 25.07 20.90
CA GLN A 297 -32.93 26.36 21.58
C GLN A 297 -31.43 26.77 21.72
N GLY A 298 -30.94 28.01 21.53
CA GLY A 298 -31.51 29.34 21.34
C GLY A 298 -30.69 30.40 22.12
N ARG A 299 -29.84 31.18 21.41
CA ARG A 299 -29.28 32.55 21.73
C ARG A 299 -28.35 32.77 22.97
N PRO A 300 -27.67 33.94 23.14
CA PRO A 300 -27.21 34.98 22.18
C PRO A 300 -25.73 35.46 22.27
N ASP A 301 -25.32 36.16 21.21
CA ASP A 301 -24.25 37.16 21.03
C ASP A 301 -23.94 38.13 22.19
N GLN A 302 -22.64 38.41 22.38
CA GLN A 302 -21.99 39.71 22.67
C GLN A 302 -20.54 39.60 22.14
N GLY A 303 -19.88 40.52 21.45
CA GLY A 303 -19.90 41.99 21.47
C GLY A 303 -18.42 42.42 21.50
N GLY A 304 -17.88 42.94 20.40
CA GLY A 304 -16.44 43.14 20.19
C GLY A 304 -15.82 44.35 20.91
N ARG A 305 -14.48 44.48 20.83
CA ARG A 305 -13.72 45.75 20.90
C ARG A 305 -12.30 45.57 20.33
N ARG A 306 -11.91 46.53 19.48
CA ARG A 306 -10.57 46.80 18.94
C ARG A 306 -9.85 47.81 19.83
N TYR A 307 -8.52 47.70 19.96
CA TYR A 307 -7.43 48.73 19.98
C TYR A 307 -6.12 47.90 20.00
N GLY A 308 -4.95 48.24 19.46
CA GLY A 308 -4.38 49.45 18.88
C GLY A 308 -2.86 49.23 18.81
N THR A 309 -2.22 49.87 17.85
CA THR A 309 -0.84 49.78 17.37
C THR A 309 0.22 50.25 18.38
N GLY A 310 1.46 49.74 18.28
CA GLY A 310 2.63 50.30 18.97
C GLY A 310 3.93 49.56 18.65
N ALA A 311 4.69 50.04 17.65
CA ALA A 311 6.09 49.71 17.43
C ALA A 311 6.98 50.66 18.23
N LEU A 312 8.17 50.23 18.68
CA LEU A 312 9.41 51.02 18.75
C LEU A 312 10.63 50.16 19.19
N ILE A 313 11.57 50.01 18.26
CA ILE A 313 13.05 50.15 18.33
C ILE A 313 13.79 49.79 19.65
N GLY A 314 14.80 48.93 19.51
CA GLY A 314 15.95 48.83 20.41
C GLY A 314 17.13 48.10 19.75
N ALA A 315 18.16 48.85 19.38
CA ALA A 315 19.44 48.37 18.85
C ALA A 315 20.53 48.36 19.94
N GLY A 316 21.54 47.49 19.77
CA GLY A 316 22.81 47.46 20.51
C GLY A 316 23.36 46.02 20.54
N ALA A 317 24.39 45.58 19.78
CA ALA A 317 25.77 46.02 19.57
C ALA A 317 26.79 45.33 20.51
N ALA A 318 27.88 44.83 19.89
CA ALA A 318 29.15 44.28 20.42
C ALA A 318 29.14 42.81 20.92
N GLY A 319 30.12 41.95 20.63
CA GLY A 319 31.38 42.11 19.89
C GLY A 319 32.12 40.75 19.77
N LEU A 320 32.95 40.66 18.73
CA LEU A 320 33.89 39.59 18.38
C LEU A 320 35.00 39.39 19.43
N VAL A 321 35.51 38.16 19.60
CA VAL A 321 36.95 37.75 19.58
C VAL A 321 37.03 36.22 19.57
N GLY A 322 37.89 35.65 18.71
CA GLY A 322 38.58 34.39 19.02
C GLY A 322 38.53 33.29 17.96
N GLY A 323 39.31 33.44 16.89
CA GLY A 323 39.76 32.30 16.07
C GLY A 323 41.16 31.88 16.48
N ALA A 324 41.42 30.58 16.57
CA ALA A 324 42.75 29.98 16.48
C ALA A 324 42.65 28.47 16.14
N LEU A 325 43.06 28.16 14.90
CA LEU A 325 43.88 27.03 14.44
C LEU A 325 43.86 25.71 15.23
N LEU A 326 43.61 24.58 14.54
CA LEU A 326 44.62 23.55 14.26
C LEU A 326 44.09 22.56 13.21
N ASN A 327 44.86 22.43 12.14
CA ASN A 327 44.82 21.38 11.13
C ASN A 327 45.73 20.21 11.62
N GLU A 328 45.82 19.14 10.83
CA GLU A 328 46.77 18.02 10.90
C GLU A 328 46.36 16.76 11.72
N ALA A 329 46.70 15.60 11.14
CA ALA A 329 46.83 14.24 11.70
C ALA A 329 45.62 13.28 11.63
N LEU A 330 45.32 12.81 10.42
CA LEU A 330 44.75 11.47 10.19
C LEU A 330 45.91 10.52 9.86
N SER A 331 46.28 9.68 10.82
CA SER A 331 47.14 8.51 10.62
C SER A 331 46.34 7.25 10.97
N ASP A 332 46.29 6.39 9.97
CA ASP A 332 46.19 4.93 9.97
C ASP A 332 46.25 4.24 11.35
N ASP A 333 45.26 3.40 11.66
CA ASP A 333 45.47 2.14 12.39
C ASP A 333 44.21 1.24 12.31
N GLN A 334 44.39 0.07 11.70
CA GLN A 334 43.40 -1.00 11.63
C GLN A 334 43.28 -1.72 12.98
N PRO A 335 42.08 -2.20 13.39
CA PRO A 335 41.98 -3.10 14.52
C PRO A 335 42.36 -4.54 14.14
N GLU A 336 43.41 -5.01 14.81
CA GLU A 336 43.93 -6.37 14.87
C GLU A 336 42.88 -7.41 15.31
N VAL A 337 42.88 -8.54 14.61
CA VAL A 337 42.04 -9.71 14.86
C VAL A 337 42.58 -10.48 16.07
N VAL A 338 41.83 -10.50 17.16
CA VAL A 338 42.12 -11.41 18.29
C VAL A 338 41.40 -12.74 18.04
N ILE A 339 42.16 -13.75 17.61
CA ILE A 339 41.76 -15.16 17.60
C ILE A 339 42.11 -15.76 18.96
N ASN A 340 41.12 -16.10 19.77
CA ASN A 340 41.31 -16.99 20.92
C ASN A 340 40.90 -18.41 20.54
N ASN A 341 41.86 -19.15 19.99
CA ASN A 341 41.86 -20.61 19.96
C ASN A 341 42.23 -21.10 21.36
N TYR A 342 41.31 -21.76 22.06
CA TYR A 342 41.66 -22.64 23.18
C TYR A 342 41.71 -24.08 22.65
N TYR A 343 42.93 -24.56 22.45
CA TYR A 343 43.29 -25.97 22.40
C TYR A 343 44.41 -26.18 23.42
N GLU A 344 44.06 -26.80 24.55
CA GLU A 344 44.93 -27.60 25.40
C GLU A 344 44.08 -28.86 25.66
N GLY A 345 44.51 -30.09 25.41
CA GLY A 345 45.86 -30.63 25.53
C GLY A 345 45.69 -31.87 26.41
N ASP A 346 46.14 -33.01 25.90
CA ASP A 346 45.85 -34.37 26.34
C ASP A 346 46.34 -34.71 27.76
N ASP A 347 45.61 -35.59 28.44
CA ASP A 347 46.18 -36.52 29.42
C ASP A 347 45.41 -37.86 29.38
N ASP A 348 46.06 -38.84 28.75
CA ASP A 348 45.84 -40.29 28.85
C ASP A 348 45.99 -40.75 30.33
N GLY A 349 45.34 -41.76 30.90
CA GLY A 349 45.10 -43.13 30.46
C GLY A 349 45.21 -44.09 31.68
N PHE A 350 44.45 -45.20 31.62
CA PHE A 350 44.61 -46.50 32.29
C PHE A 350 44.81 -46.62 33.83
N PHE A 351 43.82 -47.17 34.53
CA PHE A 351 43.72 -48.59 34.97
C PHE A 351 42.30 -48.91 35.45
#